data_AF-A0A2I1IMI1-F1
#
_entry.id   AF-A0A2I1IMI1-F1
#
_cell.length_a   1.000
_cell.length_b   1.000
_cell.length_c   1.000
_cell.angle_alpha   90.00
_cell.angle_beta   90.00
_cell.angle_gamma   90.00
#
_symmetry.space_group_name_H-M   'P 1'
#
loop_
_entity.id
_entity.type
_entity.pdbx_description
1 polymer ?
#
loop_
_entity_poly.entity_id
_entity_poly.type
_entity_poly.pdbx_seq_one_letter_code
_entity_poly.pdbx_strand_id
1 'polypeptide(L)' 'MTNRVRVQASRFSGGWELDLGEGRVTQAPTLAKARSEIIDYLDLWEEGVDHSDWDIQITPNITGAVKP' A
#
# COMPACT_ATOMS: atom_id res chain seq x y z
N MET A 1 -4.71 0.23 20.84
CA MET A 1 -4.43 -0.97 20.02
C MET A 1 -4.04 -0.46 18.65
N THR A 2 -2.89 -0.84 18.11
CA THR A 2 -2.48 -0.42 16.76
C THR A 2 -2.99 -1.45 15.77
N ASN A 3 -3.84 -1.03 14.85
CA ASN A 3 -4.30 -1.87 13.74
C ASN A 3 -3.15 -2.08 12.75
N ARG A 4 -3.06 -3.27 12.17
CA ARG A 4 -1.97 -3.64 11.26
C ARG A 4 -2.53 -3.98 9.88
N VAL A 5 -1.90 -3.42 8.85
CA VAL A 5 -2.16 -3.76 7.45
C VAL A 5 -0.88 -4.33 6.84
N ARG A 6 -1.00 -5.45 6.13
CA ARG A 6 0.09 -6.05 5.35
C ARG A 6 -0.12 -5.76 3.89
N VAL A 7 0.90 -5.22 3.24
CA VAL A 7 0.84 -4.82 1.84
C VAL A 7 1.90 -5.55 1.04
N GLN A 8 1.50 -6.18 -0.06
CA GLN A 8 2.42 -6.71 -1.05
C GLN A 8 2.69 -5.64 -2.10
N ALA A 9 3.96 -5.26 -2.26
CA ALA A 9 4.35 -4.24 -3.22
C ALA A 9 5.03 -4.86 -4.45
N SER A 10 4.46 -4.66 -5.64
CA SER A 10 4.99 -5.20 -6.90
C SER A 10 5.48 -4.07 -7.81
N ARG A 11 6.69 -4.20 -8.37
CA ARG A 11 7.27 -3.19 -9.28
C ARG A 11 6.56 -3.25 -10.63
N PHE A 12 6.23 -2.09 -11.18
CA PHE A 12 5.74 -1.92 -12.56
C PHE A 12 6.36 -0.69 -13.22
N SER A 13 6.10 -0.49 -14.52
CA SER A 13 6.65 0.62 -15.30
C SER A 13 6.34 2.02 -14.71
N GLY A 14 5.21 2.16 -14.00
CA GLY A 14 4.79 3.41 -13.34
C GLY A 14 5.23 3.61 -11.88
N GLY A 15 5.98 2.69 -11.27
CA GLY A 15 6.33 2.74 -9.85
C GLY A 15 6.12 1.43 -9.11
N TRP A 16 5.17 1.41 -8.17
CA TRP A 16 4.77 0.26 -7.37
C TRP A 16 3.25 0.11 -7.30
N GLU A 17 2.76 -1.10 -7.55
CA GLU A 17 1.42 -1.55 -7.18
C GLU A 17 1.43 -2.01 -5.72
N LEU A 18 0.43 -1.63 -4.93
CA LEU A 18 0.31 -1.88 -3.50
C LEU A 18 -0.99 -2.65 -3.26
N ASP A 19 -0.88 -3.96 -2.99
CA ASP A 19 -2.02 -4.84 -2.72
C ASP A 19 -2.21 -4.99 -1.20
N LEU A 20 -3.34 -4.49 -0.70
CA LEU A 20 -3.75 -4.53 0.72
C LEU A 20 -4.57 -5.80 1.05
N GLY A 21 -4.84 -6.66 0.06
CA GLY A 21 -5.72 -7.82 0.15
C GLY A 21 -7.18 -7.50 -0.20
N GLU A 22 -7.97 -8.55 -0.41
CA GLU A 22 -9.43 -8.45 -0.67
C GLU A 22 -9.79 -7.57 -1.88
N GLY A 23 -8.92 -7.52 -2.90
CA GLY A 23 -9.12 -6.69 -4.09
C GLY A 23 -8.85 -5.20 -3.90
N ARG A 24 -8.36 -4.78 -2.72
CA ARG A 24 -7.95 -3.42 -2.43
C ARG A 24 -6.54 -3.17 -2.94
N VAL A 25 -6.44 -2.39 -4.01
CA VAL A 25 -5.17 -2.07 -4.66
C VAL A 25 -5.05 -0.56 -4.84
N THR A 26 -3.89 -0.01 -4.46
CA THR A 26 -3.47 1.36 -4.77
C THR A 26 -2.07 1.36 -5.39
N GLN A 27 -1.53 2.53 -5.73
CA GLN A 27 -0.23 2.65 -6.40
C GLN A 27 0.58 3.80 -5.81
N ALA A 28 1.91 3.66 -5.83
CA ALA A 28 2.82 4.73 -5.43
C ALA A 28 4.02 4.83 -6.38
N PRO A 29 4.54 6.04 -6.64
CA PRO A 29 5.71 6.21 -7.50
C PRO A 29 6.99 5.62 -6.88
N THR A 30 7.09 5.61 -5.55
CA THR A 30 8.22 5.08 -4.79
C THR A 30 7.74 4.40 -3.50
N LEU A 31 8.52 3.44 -2.97
CA LEU A 31 8.21 2.82 -1.68
C LEU A 31 8.19 3.83 -0.51
N ALA A 32 8.96 4.92 -0.61
CA ALA A 32 8.94 6.00 0.38
C ALA A 32 7.58 6.74 0.44
N LYS A 33 6.83 6.74 -0.67
CA LYS A 33 5.48 7.31 -0.74
C LYS A 33 4.37 6.31 -0.43
N ALA A 34 4.66 5.01 -0.49
CA ALA A 34 3.67 3.96 -0.35
C ALA A 34 2.85 4.06 0.95
N ARG A 35 3.47 4.41 2.08
CA ARG A 35 2.71 4.59 3.34
C ARG A 35 1.63 5.66 3.21
N SER A 36 1.97 6.84 2.69
CA SER A 36 1.00 7.93 2.54
C SER A 36 -0.14 7.53 1.61
N GLU A 37 0.16 6.93 0.45
CA GLU A 37 -0.86 6.47 -0.49
C GLU A 37 -1.79 5.39 0.10
N ILE A 38 -1.27 4.52 0.99
CA ILE A 38 -2.08 3.52 1.70
C ILE A 38 -3.03 4.19 2.70
N ILE A 39 -2.55 5.18 3.45
CA ILE A 39 -3.39 5.92 4.40
C ILE A 39 -4.45 6.71 3.65
N ASP A 40 -4.08 7.47 2.63
CA ASP A 40 -5.02 8.26 1.82
C ASP A 40 -6.08 7.36 1.16
N TYR A 41 -5.69 6.17 0.70
CA TYR A 41 -6.62 5.17 0.18
C TYR A 41 -7.60 4.69 1.26
N LEU A 42 -7.13 4.33 2.46
CA LEU A 42 -7.99 3.84 3.54
C LEU A 42 -8.94 4.93 4.03
N ASP A 43 -8.45 6.16 4.20
CA ASP A 43 -9.26 7.31 4.63
C ASP A 43 -10.38 7.65 3.60
N LEU A 44 -10.16 7.36 2.31
CA LEU A 44 -11.18 7.53 1.27
C LEU A 44 -12.31 6.49 1.36
N TRP A 45 -12.01 5.25 1.74
CA TRP A 45 -12.98 4.14 1.74
C TRP A 45 -13.64 3.90 3.10
N GLU A 46 -12.94 4.17 4.19
CA GLU A 46 -13.36 3.91 5.56
C GLU A 46 -13.58 5.25 6.30
N GLU A 47 -14.56 6.04 5.82
CA GLU A 47 -14.89 7.34 6.39
C GLU A 47 -15.14 7.26 7.91
N GLY A 48 -14.50 8.16 8.67
CA GLY A 48 -14.65 8.24 10.12
C GLY A 48 -13.75 7.27 10.91
N VAL A 49 -12.94 6.46 10.24
CA VAL A 49 -11.84 5.70 10.86
C VAL A 49 -10.53 6.47 10.67
N ASP A 50 -9.82 6.73 11.77
CA ASP A 50 -8.49 7.35 11.71
C ASP A 50 -7.42 6.27 11.51
N HIS A 51 -6.74 6.32 10.37
CA HIS A 51 -5.67 5.39 10.02
C HIS A 51 -4.26 5.91 10.32
N SER A 52 -4.12 7.17 10.79
CA SER A 52 -2.83 7.86 10.89
C SER A 52 -1.77 7.10 11.71
N ASP A 53 -2.20 6.38 12.74
CA ASP A 53 -1.36 5.60 13.66
C ASP A 53 -1.25 4.11 13.32
N TRP A 54 -1.80 3.64 12.19
CA TRP A 54 -1.78 2.21 11.84
C TRP A 54 -0.36 1.72 11.48
N ASP A 55 -0.08 0.46 11.83
CA ASP A 55 1.14 -0.26 11.48
C ASP A 55 1.03 -0.81 10.05
N ILE A 56 1.64 -0.12 9.10
CA ILE A 56 1.63 -0.50 7.69
C ILE A 56 2.91 -1.25 7.35
N GLN A 57 2.81 -2.57 7.15
CA GLN A 57 3.93 -3.43 6.79
C GLN A 57 3.97 -3.69 5.28
N ILE A 58 4.92 -3.06 4.60
CA ILE A 58 5.08 -3.17 3.15
C ILE A 58 6.17 -4.18 2.84
N THR A 59 5.81 -5.24 2.12
CA THR A 59 6.76 -6.27 1.65
C THR A 59 6.95 -6.13 0.14
N PRO A 60 8.10 -5.63 -0.33
CA PRO A 60 8.37 -5.54 -1.76
C PRO A 60 8.71 -6.91 -2.35
N ASN A 61 8.03 -7.25 -3.43
CA ASN A 61 8.35 -8.38 -4.28
C ASN A 61 9.53 -8.01 -5.19
N ILE A 62 10.73 -8.40 -4.78
CA ILE A 62 12.00 -8.05 -5.46
C ILE A 62 12.45 -9.09 -6.50
N THR A 63 11.56 -9.94 -7.00
CA THR A 63 11.90 -11.05 -7.92
C THR A 63 12.38 -10.63 -9.31
N GLY A 64 12.72 -9.35 -9.54
CA GLY A 64 13.27 -8.83 -10.81
C GLY A 64 12.26 -8.77 -11.97
N ALA A 65 11.12 -9.44 -11.85
CA ALA A 65 10.01 -9.36 -12.77
C ALA A 65 9.25 -8.05 -12.53
N VAL A 66 9.33 -7.14 -13.50
CA VAL A 66 8.52 -5.92 -13.55
C VAL A 66 7.21 -6.29 -14.23
N LYS A 67 6.07 -6.02 -13.57
CA LYS A 67 4.75 -6.13 -14.21
C LYS A 67 4.68 -5.11 -15.35
N PRO A 68 4.15 -5.46 -16.54
CA PRO A 68 4.01 -4.52 -17.64
C PRO A 68 3.29 -3.23 -17.22
#